data_AF-A0A0W7VYY4-F1
#
_entry.id   AF-A0A0W7VYY4-F1
#
_cell.length_a   1.000
_cell.length_b   1.000
_cell.length_c   1.000
_cell.angle_alpha   90.00
_cell.angle_beta   90.00
_cell.angle_gamma   90.00
#
_symmetry.space_group_name_H-M   'P 1'
#
loop_
_entity.id
_entity.type
_entity.pdbx_description
1 polymer ?
#
loop_
_entity_poly.entity_id
_entity_poly.type
_entity_poly.pdbx_seq_one_letter_code
_entity_poly.pdbx_strand_id
1 'polypeptide(L)'
;MADKKRAVDSDKVWTTLITNLDYLPGLLTLNHSLRAVSSAYPLVALYTNTFPEAGLAALQARGIPSQRIEYLLPTSGKDYSNDPRFYDCWSKLVPFSLTQYSRIVQLDSDMLVLRNMDELMTLDLDPPSLSESGDISTSKRVFAAGHACVCNPLHKPHYPKNWIPENCAFTHQHSDPETAQTVGADPSVGPLGFMNGGLQVVNPSAVLYSQIVAHMESDAANMDFADQSLLSDLYRGRWVPLPYTYNALKTLRWKGVHHQIWRDDRVKNMHYMLSPKPWDEIDDKGEWTGTEESHKWWVDANRARKAVEKEQGINDNF
;
A
#
# COMPACT_ATOMS: atom_id res chain seq x y z
N MET A 1 14.97 -9.38 -15.60
CA MET A 1 15.02 -7.97 -15.13
C MET A 1 13.98 -7.19 -15.92
N ALA A 2 13.19 -6.33 -15.29
CA ALA A 2 12.35 -5.38 -16.04
C ALA A 2 13.24 -4.59 -17.01
N ASP A 3 12.73 -4.28 -18.20
CA ASP A 3 13.47 -3.71 -19.35
C ASP A 3 14.10 -2.32 -19.10
N LYS A 4 14.17 -1.84 -17.84
CA LYS A 4 14.54 -0.47 -17.41
C LYS A 4 13.83 0.65 -18.18
N LYS A 5 12.83 0.30 -19.00
CA LYS A 5 11.98 1.20 -19.75
C LYS A 5 10.83 1.62 -18.86
N ARG A 6 10.53 2.91 -18.86
CA ARG A 6 9.34 3.44 -18.19
C ARG A 6 8.09 3.03 -18.96
N ALA A 7 7.04 2.67 -18.24
CA ALA A 7 5.72 2.40 -18.82
C ALA A 7 4.99 3.69 -19.26
N VAL A 8 5.46 4.84 -18.77
CA VAL A 8 4.87 6.17 -18.95
C VAL A 8 5.95 7.23 -19.13
N ASP A 9 5.61 8.35 -19.76
CA ASP A 9 6.48 9.54 -19.84
C ASP A 9 6.38 10.39 -18.56
N SER A 10 6.74 9.78 -17.44
CA SER A 10 6.85 10.44 -16.14
C SER A 10 7.99 9.80 -15.35
N ASP A 11 8.81 10.62 -14.69
CA ASP A 11 9.86 10.12 -13.80
C ASP A 11 9.34 9.77 -12.40
N LYS A 12 8.16 10.27 -12.02
CA LYS A 12 7.48 9.96 -10.77
C LYS A 12 6.13 9.31 -11.03
N VAL A 13 5.83 8.22 -10.34
CA VAL A 13 4.65 7.40 -10.62
C VAL A 13 4.00 6.89 -9.35
N TRP A 14 2.67 6.75 -9.40
CA TRP A 14 1.98 5.83 -8.51
C TRP A 14 2.16 4.41 -9.07
N THR A 15 2.32 3.41 -8.21
CA THR A 15 2.32 2.01 -8.62
C THR A 15 1.34 1.21 -7.79
N THR A 16 0.75 0.18 -8.39
CA THR A 16 -0.09 -0.80 -7.68
C THR A 16 0.23 -2.19 -8.18
N LEU A 17 0.32 -3.17 -7.29
CA LEU A 17 0.56 -4.57 -7.67
C LEU A 17 -0.78 -5.27 -7.95
N ILE A 18 -0.85 -6.03 -9.03
CA ILE A 18 -2.01 -6.87 -9.36
C ILE A 18 -1.56 -8.24 -9.86
N THR A 19 -2.03 -9.30 -9.22
CA THR A 19 -1.59 -10.69 -9.49
C THR A 19 -2.74 -11.64 -9.82
N ASN A 20 -3.98 -11.22 -9.58
CA ASN A 20 -5.20 -11.99 -9.84
C ASN A 20 -6.38 -11.04 -10.18
N LEU A 21 -7.51 -11.60 -10.63
CA LEU A 21 -8.68 -10.82 -11.04
C LEU A 21 -9.56 -10.35 -9.85
N ASP A 22 -9.47 -10.99 -8.69
CA ASP A 22 -10.31 -10.67 -7.53
C ASP A 22 -10.04 -9.25 -7.01
N TYR A 23 -8.82 -8.76 -7.18
CA TYR A 23 -8.42 -7.40 -6.80
C TYR A 23 -8.53 -6.38 -7.95
N LEU A 24 -8.92 -6.81 -9.15
CA LEU A 24 -9.05 -5.91 -10.30
C LEU A 24 -10.08 -4.80 -10.06
N PRO A 25 -11.29 -5.05 -9.50
CA PRO A 25 -12.22 -3.97 -9.16
C PRO A 25 -11.60 -2.92 -8.25
N GLY A 26 -10.80 -3.34 -7.27
CA GLY A 26 -10.03 -2.48 -6.39
C GLY A 26 -9.10 -1.55 -7.16
N LEU A 27 -8.22 -2.13 -7.98
CA LEU A 27 -7.27 -1.36 -8.80
C LEU A 27 -7.98 -0.37 -9.74
N LEU A 28 -9.05 -0.80 -10.42
CA LEU A 28 -9.79 0.06 -11.33
C LEU A 28 -10.40 1.26 -10.61
N THR A 29 -10.95 1.02 -9.41
CA THR A 29 -11.53 2.07 -8.57
C THR A 29 -10.43 2.98 -7.99
N LEU A 30 -9.27 2.43 -7.62
CA LEU A 30 -8.10 3.19 -7.21
C LEU A 30 -7.65 4.17 -8.32
N ASN A 31 -7.48 3.68 -9.55
CA ASN A 31 -7.14 4.51 -10.71
C ASN A 31 -8.17 5.63 -10.94
N HIS A 32 -9.46 5.29 -10.89
CA HIS A 32 -10.53 6.28 -11.01
C HIS A 32 -10.42 7.34 -9.91
N SER A 33 -10.18 6.94 -8.67
CA SER A 33 -10.12 7.84 -7.51
C SER A 33 -8.92 8.81 -7.58
N LEU A 34 -7.74 8.35 -8.02
CA LEU A 34 -6.57 9.21 -8.27
C LEU A 34 -6.86 10.27 -9.33
N ARG A 35 -7.57 9.90 -10.40
CA ARG A 35 -7.99 10.84 -11.45
C ARG A 35 -9.05 11.82 -10.95
N ALA A 36 -10.00 11.35 -10.12
CA ALA A 36 -11.06 12.19 -9.56
C ALA A 36 -10.49 13.30 -8.67
N VAL A 37 -9.41 13.03 -7.94
CA VAL A 37 -8.68 14.05 -7.15
C VAL A 37 -7.64 14.83 -7.96
N SER A 38 -7.67 14.69 -9.29
CA SER A 38 -6.78 15.40 -10.23
C SER A 38 -5.29 15.20 -9.94
N SER A 39 -4.87 13.97 -9.61
CA SER A 39 -3.44 13.69 -9.46
C SER A 39 -2.70 14.01 -10.76
N ALA A 40 -1.55 14.69 -10.64
CA ALA A 40 -0.69 15.04 -11.77
C ALA A 40 0.13 13.84 -12.28
N TYR A 41 0.19 12.75 -11.52
CA TYR A 41 1.07 11.62 -11.78
C TYR A 41 0.28 10.38 -12.22
N PRO A 42 0.77 9.60 -13.20
CA PRO A 42 0.08 8.41 -13.66
C PRO A 42 0.22 7.25 -12.67
N LEU A 43 -0.80 6.38 -12.64
CA LEU A 43 -0.75 5.08 -11.98
C LEU A 43 -0.28 4.00 -12.96
N VAL A 44 0.74 3.24 -12.56
CA VAL A 44 1.24 2.08 -13.31
C VAL A 44 0.86 0.79 -12.57
N ALA A 45 0.13 -0.08 -13.26
CA ALA A 45 -0.19 -1.42 -12.77
C ALA A 45 1.02 -2.36 -12.94
N LEU A 46 1.66 -2.72 -11.84
CA LEU A 46 2.68 -3.75 -11.80
C LEU A 46 2.01 -5.12 -11.80
N TYR A 47 2.38 -5.99 -12.72
CA TYR A 47 1.78 -7.32 -12.83
C TYR A 47 2.85 -8.41 -13.00
N THR A 48 2.52 -9.62 -12.57
CA THR A 48 3.37 -10.81 -12.70
C THR A 48 2.83 -11.72 -13.80
N ASN A 49 3.58 -12.76 -14.17
CA ASN A 49 3.14 -13.74 -15.17
C ASN A 49 1.86 -14.52 -14.77
N THR A 50 1.44 -14.45 -13.50
CA THR A 50 0.21 -15.09 -13.03
C THR A 50 -1.04 -14.27 -13.32
N PHE A 51 -0.89 -12.98 -13.65
CA PHE A 51 -2.03 -12.11 -13.90
C PHE A 51 -2.70 -12.45 -15.24
N PRO A 52 -4.01 -12.79 -15.27
CA PRO A 52 -4.66 -13.26 -16.49
C PRO A 52 -4.72 -12.21 -17.61
N GLU A 53 -4.71 -12.68 -18.87
CA GLU A 53 -4.82 -11.82 -20.06
C GLU A 53 -6.11 -11.00 -20.07
N ALA A 54 -7.22 -11.54 -19.57
CA ALA A 54 -8.48 -10.80 -19.40
C ALA A 54 -8.31 -9.56 -18.50
N GLY A 55 -7.45 -9.66 -17.47
CA GLY A 55 -7.13 -8.52 -16.62
C GLY A 55 -6.27 -7.49 -17.34
N LEU A 56 -5.28 -7.93 -18.13
CA LEU A 56 -4.48 -7.02 -18.98
C LEU A 56 -5.35 -6.30 -20.02
N ALA A 57 -6.30 -7.00 -20.63
CA ALA A 57 -7.26 -6.41 -21.55
C ALA A 57 -8.14 -5.36 -20.86
N ALA A 58 -8.59 -5.62 -19.62
CA ALA A 58 -9.38 -4.66 -18.84
C ALA A 58 -8.57 -3.40 -18.46
N LEU A 59 -7.28 -3.54 -18.15
CA LEU A 59 -6.37 -2.40 -17.94
C LEU A 59 -6.19 -1.59 -19.23
N GLN A 60 -5.95 -2.27 -20.36
CA GLN A 60 -5.77 -1.64 -21.67
C GLN A 60 -7.03 -0.89 -22.11
N ALA A 61 -8.22 -1.45 -21.92
CA ALA A 61 -9.50 -0.82 -22.25
C ALA A 61 -9.69 0.53 -21.55
N ARG A 62 -9.08 0.70 -20.36
CA ARG A 62 -9.14 1.93 -19.55
C ARG A 62 -7.90 2.81 -19.68
N GLY A 63 -6.99 2.45 -20.59
CA GLY A 63 -5.72 3.16 -20.80
C GLY A 63 -4.82 3.18 -19.56
N ILE A 64 -4.93 2.18 -18.67
CA ILE A 64 -4.09 2.07 -17.48
C ILE A 64 -2.74 1.48 -17.92
N PRO A 65 -1.63 2.23 -17.80
CA PRO A 65 -0.31 1.71 -18.12
C PRO A 65 0.03 0.51 -17.23
N SER A 66 0.58 -0.54 -17.81
CA SER A 66 0.99 -1.74 -17.07
C SER A 66 2.46 -2.05 -17.32
N GLN A 67 3.13 -2.62 -16.32
CA GLN A 67 4.53 -3.00 -16.38
C GLN A 67 4.71 -4.39 -15.78
N ARG A 68 5.25 -5.32 -16.58
CA ARG A 68 5.59 -6.66 -16.10
C ARG A 68 6.74 -6.58 -15.10
N ILE A 69 6.58 -7.26 -13.97
CA ILE A 69 7.63 -7.49 -12.99
C ILE A 69 7.85 -9.00 -12.80
N GLU A 70 9.05 -9.37 -12.39
CA GLU A 70 9.31 -10.74 -11.97
C GLU A 70 8.78 -10.95 -10.55
N TYR A 71 8.27 -12.14 -10.30
CA TYR A 71 7.80 -12.53 -8.98
C TYR A 71 9.00 -12.57 -8.02
N LEU A 72 8.95 -11.82 -6.92
CA LEU A 72 10.01 -11.87 -5.90
C LEU A 72 9.70 -12.99 -4.91
N LEU A 73 10.62 -13.94 -4.76
CA LEU A 73 10.52 -15.03 -3.78
C LEU A 73 11.87 -15.33 -3.14
N PRO A 74 11.88 -15.72 -1.85
CA PRO A 74 13.07 -16.25 -1.22
C PRO A 74 13.50 -17.55 -1.93
N THR A 75 14.78 -17.65 -2.27
CA THR A 75 15.38 -18.83 -2.91
C THR A 75 15.54 -20.00 -1.96
N SER A 76 15.60 -19.73 -0.66
CA SER A 76 15.69 -20.73 0.40
C SER A 76 14.66 -20.43 1.50
N GLY A 77 13.88 -21.42 1.92
CA GLY A 77 12.82 -21.22 2.92
C GLY A 77 11.75 -22.30 2.88
N LYS A 78 10.75 -22.19 3.76
CA LYS A 78 9.55 -23.04 3.75
C LYS A 78 8.92 -22.98 2.36
N ASP A 79 8.36 -24.10 1.91
CA ASP A 79 7.50 -24.10 0.72
C ASP A 79 6.25 -23.29 1.04
N TYR A 80 6.21 -22.05 0.55
CA TYR A 80 5.07 -21.15 0.73
C TYR A 80 3.96 -21.43 -0.29
N SER A 81 4.08 -22.41 -1.20
CA SER A 81 3.20 -22.64 -2.38
C SER A 81 1.72 -22.72 -2.06
N ASN A 82 1.39 -23.04 -0.82
CA ASN A 82 0.02 -23.15 -0.33
C ASN A 82 -0.54 -21.86 0.33
N ASP A 83 0.20 -20.76 0.42
CA ASP A 83 -0.30 -19.46 0.92
C ASP A 83 -0.06 -18.31 -0.08
N PRO A 84 -0.99 -18.10 -1.06
CA PRO A 84 -0.93 -17.02 -2.04
C PRO A 84 -0.71 -15.62 -1.44
N ARG A 85 -1.13 -15.39 -0.18
CA ARG A 85 -0.95 -14.10 0.49
C ARG A 85 0.52 -13.78 0.76
N PHE A 86 1.34 -14.81 0.98
CA PHE A 86 2.76 -14.65 1.27
C PHE A 86 3.57 -14.31 0.01
N TYR A 87 3.08 -14.75 -1.15
CA TYR A 87 3.69 -14.51 -2.44
C TYR A 87 3.58 -13.03 -2.86
N ASP A 88 2.39 -12.44 -2.76
CA ASP A 88 2.17 -11.07 -3.21
C ASP A 88 2.94 -10.05 -2.34
N CYS A 89 3.14 -10.35 -1.05
CA CYS A 89 3.84 -9.47 -0.11
C CYS A 89 5.27 -9.12 -0.54
N TRP A 90 6.08 -10.10 -0.96
CA TRP A 90 7.46 -9.83 -1.37
C TRP A 90 7.54 -8.98 -2.63
N SER A 91 6.62 -9.21 -3.57
CA SER A 91 6.60 -8.45 -4.83
C SER A 91 6.25 -6.96 -4.61
N LYS A 92 5.71 -6.58 -3.44
CA LYS A 92 5.56 -5.17 -3.03
C LYS A 92 6.88 -4.44 -2.79
N LEU A 93 8.00 -5.16 -2.71
CA LEU A 93 9.35 -4.60 -2.56
C LEU A 93 10.02 -4.28 -3.90
N VAL A 94 9.47 -4.78 -5.01
CA VAL A 94 9.97 -4.51 -6.36
C VAL A 94 10.06 -3.03 -6.73
N PRO A 95 9.20 -2.10 -6.25
CA PRO A 95 9.37 -0.66 -6.47
C PRO A 95 10.77 -0.13 -6.16
N PHE A 96 11.48 -0.66 -5.15
CA PHE A 96 12.86 -0.27 -4.86
C PHE A 96 13.83 -0.58 -6.02
N SER A 97 13.53 -1.57 -6.87
CA SER A 97 14.34 -1.97 -8.01
C SER A 97 14.10 -1.13 -9.28
N LEU A 98 12.99 -0.39 -9.36
CA LEU A 98 12.52 0.29 -10.56
C LEU A 98 13.24 1.64 -10.77
N THR A 99 14.56 1.56 -10.88
CA THR A 99 15.52 2.69 -11.02
C THR A 99 15.34 3.55 -12.26
N GLN A 100 14.44 3.17 -13.18
CA GLN A 100 14.00 4.07 -14.24
C GLN A 100 13.18 5.25 -13.71
N TYR A 101 12.55 5.14 -12.54
CA TYR A 101 11.80 6.23 -11.90
C TYR A 101 12.64 6.89 -10.81
N SER A 102 12.45 8.21 -10.61
CA SER A 102 13.11 8.99 -9.55
C SER A 102 12.36 8.89 -8.21
N ARG A 103 11.05 8.65 -8.28
CA ARG A 103 10.14 8.51 -7.13
C ARG A 103 9.01 7.57 -7.48
N ILE A 104 8.70 6.65 -6.58
CA ILE A 104 7.53 5.80 -6.69
C ILE A 104 6.74 5.90 -5.40
N VAL A 105 5.42 6.02 -5.53
CA VAL A 105 4.51 5.78 -4.40
C VAL A 105 3.69 4.53 -4.70
N GLN A 106 4.05 3.43 -4.05
CA GLN A 106 3.37 2.16 -4.13
C GLN A 106 2.10 2.21 -3.28
N LEU A 107 0.99 1.75 -3.84
CA LEU A 107 -0.31 1.59 -3.19
C LEU A 107 -0.77 0.14 -3.34
N ASP A 108 -1.44 -0.40 -2.33
CA ASP A 108 -2.20 -1.64 -2.50
C ASP A 108 -3.45 -1.38 -3.35
N SER A 109 -3.89 -2.41 -4.09
CA SER A 109 -5.05 -2.32 -4.99
C SER A 109 -6.38 -2.22 -4.23
N ASP A 110 -6.40 -2.47 -2.93
CA ASP A 110 -7.57 -2.34 -2.05
C ASP A 110 -7.61 -0.98 -1.32
N MET A 111 -7.13 0.06 -1.99
CA MET A 111 -7.14 1.43 -1.50
C MET A 111 -8.12 2.34 -2.27
N LEU A 112 -8.52 3.45 -1.65
CA LEU A 112 -9.35 4.48 -2.27
C LEU A 112 -8.82 5.87 -1.91
N VAL A 113 -8.48 6.65 -2.94
CA VAL A 113 -7.99 8.01 -2.78
C VAL A 113 -9.18 8.98 -2.74
N LEU A 114 -9.35 9.64 -1.60
CA LEU A 114 -10.42 10.60 -1.34
C LEU A 114 -9.96 12.05 -1.51
N ARG A 115 -8.66 12.31 -1.38
CA ARG A 115 -8.06 13.65 -1.54
C ARG A 115 -6.70 13.54 -2.23
N ASN A 116 -6.33 14.60 -2.94
CA ASN A 116 -5.01 14.67 -3.57
C ASN A 116 -3.90 14.54 -2.50
N MET A 117 -2.90 13.72 -2.83
CA MET A 117 -1.73 13.40 -2.01
C MET A 117 -0.44 13.47 -2.82
N ASP A 118 -0.42 14.26 -3.90
CA ASP A 118 0.73 14.41 -4.80
C ASP A 118 1.97 14.97 -4.09
N GLU A 119 1.82 15.64 -2.95
CA GLU A 119 2.96 16.07 -2.13
C GLU A 119 3.87 14.92 -1.68
N LEU A 120 3.37 13.67 -1.68
CA LEU A 120 4.20 12.47 -1.46
C LEU A 120 5.29 12.29 -2.53
N MET A 121 5.07 12.82 -3.73
CA MET A 121 6.05 12.79 -4.83
C MET A 121 7.25 13.70 -4.59
N THR A 122 7.12 14.64 -3.65
CA THR A 122 8.14 15.62 -3.25
C THR A 122 8.51 15.51 -1.78
N LEU A 123 8.00 14.51 -1.06
CA LEU A 123 8.35 14.25 0.33
C LEU A 123 9.88 14.13 0.47
N ASP A 124 10.43 14.84 1.46
CA ASP A 124 11.86 14.88 1.73
C ASP A 124 12.35 13.51 2.24
N LEU A 125 13.06 12.80 1.37
CA LEU A 125 13.69 11.51 1.62
C LEU A 125 15.17 11.64 1.29
N ASP A 126 15.99 10.86 1.98
CA ASP A 126 17.42 10.82 1.71
C ASP A 126 17.65 10.39 0.24
N PRO A 127 18.56 11.06 -0.49
CA PRO A 127 18.90 10.62 -1.84
C PRO A 127 19.52 9.22 -1.77
N PRO A 128 19.41 8.39 -2.83
CA PRO A 128 20.00 7.05 -2.87
C PRO A 128 21.44 6.99 -2.37
N SER A 129 22.30 7.91 -2.80
CA SER A 129 23.72 7.98 -2.39
C SER A 129 23.93 8.09 -0.88
N LEU A 130 22.97 8.63 -0.14
CA LEU A 130 23.01 8.72 1.33
C LEU A 130 22.37 7.48 1.96
N SER A 131 21.21 7.05 1.46
CA SER A 131 20.47 5.88 1.94
C SER A 131 21.27 4.58 1.86
N GLU A 132 22.09 4.44 0.82
CA GLU A 132 22.89 3.24 0.53
C GLU A 132 23.98 2.97 1.57
N SER A 133 24.45 4.00 2.27
CA SER A 133 25.58 3.92 3.22
C SER A 133 25.32 3.01 4.43
N GLY A 134 24.06 2.84 4.84
CA GLY A 134 23.72 2.14 6.07
C GLY A 134 23.93 2.96 7.35
N ASP A 135 24.54 4.15 7.28
CA ASP A 135 24.86 4.95 8.46
C ASP A 135 23.63 5.66 9.01
N ILE A 136 23.11 5.15 10.14
CA ILE A 136 21.94 5.69 10.84
C ILE A 136 22.15 7.10 11.41
N SER A 137 23.40 7.54 11.58
CA SER A 137 23.69 8.88 12.07
C SER A 137 23.43 9.95 10.99
N THR A 138 23.67 9.60 9.72
CA THR A 138 23.53 10.52 8.58
C THR A 138 22.32 10.24 7.70
N SER A 139 21.83 9.00 7.64
CA SER A 139 20.68 8.61 6.82
C SER A 139 19.54 8.07 7.68
N LYS A 140 18.43 8.79 7.70
CA LYS A 140 17.24 8.50 8.53
C LYS A 140 15.94 8.42 7.74
N ARG A 141 15.96 8.70 6.43
CA ARG A 141 14.76 8.86 5.61
C ARG A 141 14.85 8.05 4.32
N VAL A 142 15.13 6.75 4.46
CA VAL A 142 15.30 5.81 3.33
C VAL A 142 14.02 5.69 2.50
N PHE A 143 12.88 5.60 3.19
CA PHE A 143 11.54 5.57 2.60
C PHE A 143 10.52 6.16 3.58
N ALA A 144 9.27 6.34 3.14
CA ALA A 144 8.15 6.66 4.02
C ALA A 144 7.01 5.66 3.89
N ALA A 145 6.26 5.44 4.96
CA ALA A 145 5.11 4.53 4.99
C ALA A 145 4.12 4.92 6.10
N GLY A 146 2.93 4.33 6.08
CA GLY A 146 2.01 4.40 7.23
C GLY A 146 2.44 3.41 8.32
N HIS A 147 1.95 3.60 9.55
CA HIS A 147 2.09 2.59 10.61
C HIS A 147 1.15 1.40 10.39
N ALA A 148 1.59 0.20 10.77
CA ALA A 148 0.69 -0.92 10.97
C ALA A 148 -0.08 -0.75 12.28
N CYS A 149 -1.36 -1.11 12.27
CA CYS A 149 -2.14 -1.21 13.50
C CYS A 149 -1.87 -2.55 14.19
N VAL A 150 -1.20 -2.50 15.33
CA VAL A 150 -0.85 -3.68 16.14
C VAL A 150 -1.83 -3.89 17.29
N CYS A 151 -3.07 -3.43 17.20
CA CYS A 151 -4.07 -3.65 18.27
C CYS A 151 -4.74 -5.03 18.24
N ASN A 152 -4.66 -5.73 17.11
CA ASN A 152 -5.40 -6.98 16.86
C ASN A 152 -6.90 -6.92 17.28
N PRO A 153 -7.69 -5.95 16.76
CA PRO A 153 -9.07 -5.72 17.23
C PRO A 153 -10.03 -6.89 16.94
N LEU A 154 -9.65 -7.81 16.05
CA LEU A 154 -10.41 -9.03 15.73
C LEU A 154 -9.93 -10.27 16.50
N HIS A 155 -8.99 -10.11 17.45
CA HIS A 155 -8.43 -11.18 18.27
C HIS A 155 -7.96 -12.40 17.45
N LYS A 156 -7.32 -12.15 16.31
CA LYS A 156 -6.81 -13.22 15.44
C LYS A 156 -5.76 -14.03 16.21
N PRO A 157 -5.93 -15.36 16.34
CA PRO A 157 -5.08 -16.18 17.22
C PRO A 157 -3.64 -16.36 16.71
N HIS A 158 -3.42 -16.16 15.41
CA HIS A 158 -2.10 -16.25 14.78
C HIS A 158 -1.32 -14.92 14.82
N TYR A 159 -1.92 -13.82 15.29
CA TYR A 159 -1.18 -12.56 15.43
C TYR A 159 -0.29 -12.62 16.69
N PRO A 160 0.86 -11.92 16.70
CA PRO A 160 1.75 -11.91 17.85
C PRO A 160 1.05 -11.45 19.12
N LYS A 161 1.38 -12.07 20.26
CA LYS A 161 0.73 -11.80 21.56
C LYS A 161 0.93 -10.37 22.07
N ASN A 162 2.01 -9.71 21.62
CA ASN A 162 2.31 -8.32 21.94
C ASN A 162 1.61 -7.32 20.99
N TRP A 163 0.76 -7.79 20.07
CA TRP A 163 -0.14 -6.91 19.31
C TRP A 163 -1.35 -6.57 20.16
N ILE A 164 -1.18 -5.53 20.98
CA ILE A 164 -2.16 -4.97 21.91
C ILE A 164 -2.21 -3.43 21.77
N PRO A 165 -3.32 -2.78 22.16
CA PRO A 165 -3.48 -1.32 22.06
C PRO A 165 -2.33 -0.51 22.67
N GLU A 166 -1.79 -0.94 23.81
CA GLU A 166 -0.70 -0.28 24.53
C GLU A 166 0.60 -0.21 23.73
N ASN A 167 0.78 -1.12 22.77
CA ASN A 167 1.97 -1.19 21.92
C ASN A 167 1.78 -0.51 20.55
N CYS A 168 0.60 0.05 20.29
CA CYS A 168 0.25 0.60 18.98
C CYS A 168 0.66 2.07 18.84
N ALA A 169 1.39 2.39 17.77
CA ALA A 169 1.85 3.75 17.48
C ALA A 169 0.70 4.77 17.46
N PHE A 170 -0.47 4.38 16.94
CA PHE A 170 -1.65 5.24 16.90
C PHE A 170 -2.20 5.58 18.29
N THR A 171 -2.09 4.67 19.27
CA THR A 171 -2.53 4.92 20.66
C THR A 171 -1.81 6.11 21.29
N HIS A 172 -0.53 6.28 20.97
CA HIS A 172 0.27 7.38 21.51
C HIS A 172 -0.16 8.76 20.99
N GLN A 173 -0.95 8.82 19.91
CA GLN A 173 -1.50 10.07 19.38
C GLN A 173 -2.92 10.37 19.88
N HIS A 174 -3.52 9.52 20.72
CA HIS A 174 -4.91 9.73 21.22
C HIS A 174 -5.07 10.97 22.07
N SER A 175 -4.01 11.39 22.75
CA SER A 175 -4.00 12.61 23.58
C SER A 175 -3.94 13.90 22.76
N ASP A 176 -3.52 13.81 21.48
CA ASP A 176 -3.50 14.94 20.55
C ASP A 176 -4.02 14.53 19.15
N PRO A 177 -5.36 14.35 19.03
CA PRO A 177 -6.00 13.95 17.78
C PRO A 177 -5.76 14.90 16.60
N GLU A 178 -5.59 16.19 16.85
CA GLU A 178 -5.43 17.18 15.78
C GLU A 178 -4.05 17.06 15.13
N THR A 179 -3.00 16.85 15.93
CA THR A 179 -1.66 16.56 15.40
C THR A 179 -1.62 15.26 14.59
N ALA A 180 -2.39 14.23 14.98
CA ALA A 180 -2.45 12.96 14.25
C ALA A 180 -2.93 13.10 12.79
N GLN A 181 -3.62 14.19 12.43
CA GLN A 181 -4.09 14.43 11.06
C GLN A 181 -2.94 14.78 10.09
N THR A 182 -1.85 15.32 10.63
CA THR A 182 -0.76 15.93 9.84
C THR A 182 0.63 15.42 10.20
N VAL A 183 0.77 14.70 11.32
CA VAL A 183 2.04 14.14 11.78
C VAL A 183 1.86 12.65 12.06
N GLY A 184 2.71 11.80 11.46
CA GLY A 184 2.78 10.38 11.78
C GLY A 184 3.43 10.16 13.14
N ALA A 185 2.97 9.15 13.90
CA ALA A 185 3.60 8.79 15.16
C ALA A 185 5.09 8.47 14.97
N ASP A 186 5.95 8.92 15.88
CA ASP A 186 7.37 8.57 15.83
C ASP A 186 7.54 7.03 15.92
N PRO A 187 8.26 6.38 14.99
CA PRO A 187 8.47 4.94 15.03
C PRO A 187 9.13 4.43 16.32
N SER A 188 9.82 5.29 17.07
CA SER A 188 10.43 4.91 18.35
C SER A 188 9.46 4.92 19.54
N VAL A 189 8.29 5.54 19.42
CA VAL A 189 7.36 5.76 20.55
C VAL A 189 6.50 4.53 20.85
N GLY A 190 6.27 3.66 19.86
CA GLY A 190 5.67 2.34 20.08
C GLY A 190 6.75 1.25 20.16
N PRO A 191 6.64 0.25 21.06
CA PRO A 191 7.68 -0.77 21.24
C PRO A 191 7.93 -1.63 20.00
N LEU A 192 7.04 -1.58 19.00
CA LEU A 192 7.10 -2.39 17.79
C LEU A 192 7.46 -1.60 16.53
N GLY A 193 7.07 -0.33 16.42
CA GLY A 193 7.46 0.55 15.30
C GLY A 193 7.24 -0.02 13.89
N PHE A 194 6.22 -0.86 13.69
CA PHE A 194 5.99 -1.54 12.41
C PHE A 194 5.34 -0.61 11.38
N MET A 195 5.91 -0.60 10.18
CA MET A 195 5.31 0.02 9.02
C MET A 195 4.21 -0.88 8.43
N ASN A 196 3.20 -0.29 7.81
CA ASN A 196 2.23 -0.98 6.97
C ASN A 196 2.66 -0.88 5.51
N GLY A 197 2.75 -2.03 4.84
CA GLY A 197 3.28 -2.12 3.48
C GLY A 197 2.32 -1.69 2.38
N GLY A 198 1.08 -1.33 2.71
CA GLY A 198 0.09 -0.93 1.72
C GLY A 198 0.37 0.41 1.05
N LEU A 199 1.08 1.33 1.72
CA LEU A 199 1.57 2.55 1.08
C LEU A 199 3.04 2.75 1.41
N GLN A 200 3.87 2.86 0.36
CA GLN A 200 5.31 3.09 0.48
C GLN A 200 5.75 4.19 -0.49
N VAL A 201 6.46 5.21 0.02
CA VAL A 201 7.11 6.26 -0.77
C VAL A 201 8.59 5.94 -0.86
N VAL A 202 9.09 5.69 -2.07
CA VAL A 202 10.45 5.19 -2.28
C VAL A 202 11.20 6.03 -3.32
N ASN A 203 12.49 6.24 -3.07
CA ASN A 203 13.47 6.62 -4.10
C ASN A 203 14.13 5.31 -4.57
N PRO A 204 13.82 4.77 -5.76
CA PRO A 204 14.36 3.48 -6.18
C PRO A 204 15.89 3.47 -6.23
N SER A 205 16.50 2.39 -5.73
CA SER A 205 17.93 2.14 -5.78
C SER A 205 18.19 0.64 -5.90
N ALA A 206 19.01 0.27 -6.87
CA ALA A 206 19.44 -1.11 -7.05
C ALA A 206 20.20 -1.64 -5.81
N VAL A 207 20.96 -0.77 -5.13
CA VAL A 207 21.72 -1.15 -3.92
C VAL A 207 20.77 -1.39 -2.75
N LEU A 208 19.79 -0.50 -2.52
CA LEU A 208 18.77 -0.72 -1.49
C LEU A 208 17.96 -1.99 -1.77
N TYR A 209 17.58 -2.21 -3.04
CA TYR A 209 16.90 -3.44 -3.43
C TYR A 209 17.75 -4.70 -3.17
N SER A 210 19.05 -4.66 -3.44
CA SER A 210 19.96 -5.76 -3.09
C SER A 210 20.06 -5.99 -1.58
N GLN A 211 20.05 -4.94 -0.76
CA GLN A 211 20.00 -5.07 0.72
C GLN A 211 18.69 -5.74 1.17
N ILE A 212 17.56 -5.31 0.59
CA ILE A 212 16.23 -5.88 0.84
C ILE A 212 16.21 -7.38 0.51
N VAL A 213 16.67 -7.75 -0.69
CA VAL A 213 16.72 -9.16 -1.11
C VAL A 213 17.66 -9.96 -0.22
N ALA A 214 18.85 -9.45 0.10
CA ALA A 214 19.78 -10.15 0.98
C ALA A 214 19.20 -10.39 2.39
N HIS A 215 18.51 -9.40 2.95
CA HIS A 215 17.85 -9.52 4.25
C HIS A 215 16.66 -10.50 4.18
N MET A 216 15.86 -10.45 3.11
CA MET A 216 14.80 -11.43 2.84
C MET A 216 15.34 -12.85 2.84
N GLU A 217 16.41 -13.13 2.07
CA GLU A 217 17.02 -14.47 2.01
C GLU A 217 17.56 -14.94 3.37
N SER A 218 18.03 -14.01 4.21
CA SER A 218 18.62 -14.36 5.51
C SER A 218 17.61 -14.74 6.60
N ASP A 219 16.38 -14.19 6.55
CA ASP A 219 15.43 -14.31 7.68
C ASP A 219 13.95 -14.47 7.26
N ALA A 220 13.65 -14.74 5.98
CA ALA A 220 12.26 -14.93 5.51
C ALA A 220 11.46 -15.98 6.28
N ALA A 221 12.13 -17.01 6.83
CA ALA A 221 11.48 -18.09 7.57
C ALA A 221 10.83 -17.65 8.91
N ASN A 222 11.28 -16.53 9.48
CA ASN A 222 10.83 -16.02 10.78
C ASN A 222 9.95 -14.76 10.67
N MET A 223 9.64 -14.30 9.46
CA MET A 223 8.85 -13.09 9.22
C MET A 223 7.35 -13.43 9.11
N ASP A 224 6.63 -13.30 10.24
CA ASP A 224 5.17 -13.51 10.30
C ASP A 224 4.38 -12.55 9.37
N PHE A 225 4.97 -11.39 9.04
CA PHE A 225 4.40 -10.39 8.13
C PHE A 225 5.46 -9.89 7.14
N ALA A 226 5.78 -10.72 6.14
CA ALA A 226 6.80 -10.52 5.09
C ALA A 226 7.32 -9.08 4.88
N ASP A 227 6.62 -8.24 4.11
CA ASP A 227 7.08 -6.90 3.72
C ASP A 227 7.13 -5.91 4.90
N GLN A 228 6.12 -5.96 5.78
CA GLN A 228 6.02 -5.15 7.00
C GLN A 228 7.17 -5.38 7.97
N SER A 229 7.42 -6.63 8.30
CA SER A 229 8.50 -7.03 9.19
C SER A 229 9.85 -6.74 8.55
N LEU A 230 10.03 -7.06 7.26
CA LEU A 230 11.31 -6.90 6.57
C LEU A 230 11.78 -5.45 6.57
N LEU A 231 10.96 -4.52 6.07
CA LEU A 231 11.39 -3.12 5.94
C LEU A 231 11.53 -2.45 7.30
N SER A 232 10.66 -2.80 8.26
CA SER A 232 10.74 -2.26 9.63
C SER A 232 12.00 -2.73 10.36
N ASP A 233 12.47 -3.95 10.09
CA ASP A 233 13.70 -4.47 10.69
C ASP A 233 14.95 -3.92 9.99
N LEU A 234 15.05 -4.11 8.67
CA LEU A 234 16.21 -3.70 7.88
C LEU A 234 16.50 -2.19 7.98
N TYR A 235 15.46 -1.36 8.02
CA TYR A 235 15.58 0.10 8.07
C TYR A 235 15.03 0.69 9.37
N ARG A 236 15.16 -0.05 10.49
CA ARG A 236 14.75 0.42 11.81
C ARG A 236 15.35 1.80 12.14
N GLY A 237 14.49 2.76 12.47
CA GLY A 237 14.90 4.14 12.75
C GLY A 237 15.34 4.96 11.54
N ARG A 238 15.17 4.42 10.32
CA ARG A 238 15.59 5.05 9.06
C ARG A 238 14.44 5.22 8.06
N TRP A 239 13.20 5.25 8.52
CA TRP A 239 12.01 5.50 7.71
C TRP A 239 11.16 6.63 8.30
N VAL A 240 10.40 7.29 7.43
CA VAL A 240 9.57 8.44 7.79
C VAL A 240 8.12 7.98 8.01
N PRO A 241 7.54 8.19 9.21
CA PRO A 241 6.14 7.86 9.45
C PRO A 241 5.21 8.87 8.75
N LEU A 242 4.29 8.35 7.94
CA LEU A 242 3.22 9.15 7.39
C LEU A 242 2.06 9.28 8.40
N PRO A 243 1.36 10.42 8.42
CA PRO A 243 0.09 10.55 9.16
C PRO A 243 -0.88 9.45 8.74
N TYR A 244 -1.72 8.99 9.66
CA TYR A 244 -2.65 7.89 9.40
C TYR A 244 -3.59 8.20 8.20
N THR A 245 -3.81 9.48 7.90
CA THR A 245 -4.68 9.93 6.80
C THR A 245 -4.22 9.48 5.40
N TYR A 246 -2.92 9.19 5.21
CA TYR A 246 -2.36 8.68 3.95
C TYR A 246 -2.47 7.15 3.82
N ASN A 247 -2.66 6.44 4.93
CA ASN A 247 -2.84 5.00 4.95
C ASN A 247 -3.88 4.66 6.02
N ALA A 248 -5.11 5.12 5.78
CA ALA A 248 -6.18 5.10 6.77
C ALA A 248 -6.79 3.70 6.83
N LEU A 249 -6.23 2.86 7.69
CA LEU A 249 -6.69 1.48 7.86
C LEU A 249 -8.15 1.47 8.31
N LYS A 250 -9.02 0.69 7.66
CA LYS A 250 -10.47 0.72 7.93
C LYS A 250 -10.85 0.52 9.40
N THR A 251 -10.07 -0.28 10.11
CA THR A 251 -10.29 -0.57 11.53
C THR A 251 -10.00 0.61 12.44
N LEU A 252 -9.22 1.62 12.02
CA LEU A 252 -8.96 2.82 12.83
C LEU A 252 -10.26 3.59 13.13
N ARG A 253 -11.21 3.58 12.17
CA ARG A 253 -12.52 4.22 12.30
C ARG A 253 -13.40 3.56 13.37
N TRP A 254 -13.16 2.29 13.70
CA TRP A 254 -14.02 1.53 14.59
C TRP A 254 -13.98 2.07 16.02
N LYS A 255 -15.16 2.12 16.66
CA LYS A 255 -15.28 2.52 18.05
C LYS A 255 -14.44 1.60 18.93
N GLY A 256 -13.58 2.19 19.77
CA GLY A 256 -12.69 1.47 20.67
C GLY A 256 -11.35 1.02 20.07
N VAL A 257 -11.12 1.22 18.77
CA VAL A 257 -9.79 0.96 18.16
C VAL A 257 -8.97 2.25 18.17
N HIS A 258 -9.20 3.14 17.20
CA HIS A 258 -8.53 4.45 17.13
C HIS A 258 -9.48 5.59 16.72
N HIS A 259 -10.78 5.42 16.96
CA HIS A 259 -11.81 6.43 16.66
C HIS A 259 -11.53 7.82 17.26
N GLN A 260 -10.74 7.91 18.33
CA GLN A 260 -10.33 9.17 18.97
C GLN A 260 -9.59 10.10 18.00
N ILE A 261 -8.68 9.53 17.18
CA ILE A 261 -7.88 10.28 16.22
C ILE A 261 -8.54 10.34 14.84
N TRP A 262 -9.56 9.53 14.57
CA TRP A 262 -10.17 9.44 13.25
C TRP A 262 -10.99 10.69 12.90
N ARG A 263 -10.86 11.16 11.65
CA ARG A 263 -11.68 12.23 11.05
C ARG A 263 -11.98 11.88 9.60
N ASP A 264 -13.26 11.59 9.29
CA ASP A 264 -13.70 11.23 7.92
C ASP A 264 -13.25 12.28 6.89
N ASP A 265 -13.35 13.57 7.24
CA ASP A 265 -12.98 14.68 6.36
C ASP A 265 -11.46 14.88 6.20
N ARG A 266 -10.61 14.15 6.93
CA ARG A 266 -9.15 14.25 6.81
C ARG A 266 -8.52 13.09 6.07
N VAL A 267 -9.25 11.98 5.89
CA VAL A 267 -8.74 10.82 5.15
C VAL A 267 -8.39 11.23 3.72
N LYS A 268 -7.14 10.97 3.33
CA LYS A 268 -6.67 11.15 1.95
C LYS A 268 -6.72 9.85 1.17
N ASN A 269 -6.33 8.75 1.82
CA ASN A 269 -6.29 7.44 1.19
C ASN A 269 -6.72 6.36 2.20
N MET A 270 -7.84 5.74 1.89
CA MET A 270 -8.49 4.70 2.68
C MET A 270 -7.91 3.34 2.32
N HIS A 271 -7.58 2.51 3.30
CA HIS A 271 -7.03 1.17 3.09
C HIS A 271 -8.00 0.10 3.62
N TYR A 272 -8.61 -0.65 2.70
CA TYR A 272 -9.57 -1.72 3.01
C TYR A 272 -8.85 -3.04 3.34
N MET A 273 -7.90 -2.97 4.27
CA MET A 273 -7.19 -4.14 4.78
C MET A 273 -8.17 -5.15 5.38
N LEU A 274 -7.83 -6.44 5.35
CA LEU A 274 -8.67 -7.56 5.79
C LEU A 274 -9.93 -7.75 4.93
N SER A 275 -10.57 -8.92 5.07
CA SER A 275 -11.86 -9.22 4.45
C SER A 275 -13.02 -8.89 5.42
N PRO A 276 -14.24 -8.64 4.91
CA PRO A 276 -14.59 -8.56 3.49
C PRO A 276 -14.00 -7.33 2.80
N LYS A 277 -13.82 -7.40 1.47
CA LYS A 277 -13.46 -6.25 0.64
C LYS A 277 -14.73 -5.49 0.23
N PRO A 278 -14.65 -4.19 -0.10
CA PRO A 278 -15.85 -3.43 -0.47
C PRO A 278 -16.58 -3.98 -1.70
N TRP A 279 -15.86 -4.61 -2.64
CA TRP A 279 -16.44 -5.25 -3.82
C TRP A 279 -17.14 -6.58 -3.53
N ASP A 280 -16.93 -7.17 -2.35
CA ASP A 280 -17.63 -8.38 -1.91
C ASP A 280 -19.02 -8.05 -1.30
N GLU A 281 -19.29 -6.77 -1.02
CA GLU A 281 -20.49 -6.30 -0.30
C GLU A 281 -21.41 -5.46 -1.20
N ILE A 282 -21.64 -5.94 -2.42
CA ILE A 282 -22.46 -5.28 -3.44
C ILE A 282 -23.48 -6.26 -3.98
N ASP A 283 -24.74 -5.84 -4.13
CA ASP A 283 -25.78 -6.65 -4.78
C ASP A 283 -25.73 -6.57 -6.31
N ASP A 284 -26.61 -7.34 -6.98
CA ASP A 284 -26.72 -7.36 -8.45
C ASP A 284 -27.08 -5.98 -9.06
N LYS A 285 -27.56 -5.03 -8.25
CA LYS A 285 -27.91 -3.68 -8.66
C LYS A 285 -26.78 -2.68 -8.43
N GLY A 286 -25.66 -3.10 -7.85
CA GLY A 286 -24.57 -2.20 -7.51
C GLY A 286 -24.79 -1.43 -6.20
N GLU A 287 -25.71 -1.88 -5.35
CA GLU A 287 -25.99 -1.28 -4.05
C GLU A 287 -25.18 -1.96 -2.94
N TRP A 288 -24.72 -1.15 -1.98
CA TRP A 288 -23.94 -1.62 -0.85
C TRP A 288 -24.82 -2.42 0.12
N THR A 289 -24.36 -3.61 0.53
CA THR A 289 -25.08 -4.54 1.42
C THR A 289 -24.38 -4.77 2.76
N GLY A 290 -23.22 -4.14 2.97
CA GLY A 290 -22.40 -4.32 4.16
C GLY A 290 -22.83 -3.49 5.37
N THR A 291 -21.96 -3.49 6.39
CA THR A 291 -22.16 -2.73 7.64
C THR A 291 -21.05 -1.72 7.94
N GLU A 292 -19.88 -1.87 7.31
CA GLU A 292 -18.77 -0.92 7.39
C GLU A 292 -19.04 0.32 6.51
N GLU A 293 -19.47 1.42 7.11
CA GLU A 293 -19.81 2.66 6.39
C GLU A 293 -18.69 3.16 5.44
N SER A 294 -17.41 2.94 5.78
CA SER A 294 -16.32 3.31 4.88
C SER A 294 -16.32 2.51 3.57
N HIS A 295 -16.88 1.29 3.54
CA HIS A 295 -17.03 0.54 2.29
C HIS A 295 -18.01 1.24 1.34
N LYS A 296 -19.00 1.96 1.85
CA LYS A 296 -19.90 2.77 1.02
C LYS A 296 -19.15 3.81 0.21
N TRP A 297 -18.07 4.40 0.74
CA TRP A 297 -17.23 5.36 -0.01
C TRP A 297 -16.61 4.71 -1.26
N TRP A 298 -16.14 3.47 -1.14
CA TRP A 298 -15.63 2.70 -2.27
C TRP A 298 -16.74 2.35 -3.25
N VAL A 299 -17.91 1.90 -2.77
CA VAL A 299 -19.05 1.55 -3.62
C VAL A 299 -19.51 2.75 -4.45
N ASP A 300 -19.58 3.93 -3.82
CA ASP A 300 -19.97 5.17 -4.50
C ASP A 300 -18.92 5.58 -5.57
N ALA A 301 -17.62 5.46 -5.27
CA ALA A 301 -16.55 5.71 -6.23
C ALA A 301 -16.55 4.71 -7.39
N ASN A 302 -16.79 3.43 -7.10
CA ASN A 302 -16.88 2.36 -8.09
C ASN A 302 -18.11 2.56 -9.00
N ARG A 303 -19.24 3.02 -8.44
CA ARG A 303 -20.43 3.37 -9.22
C ARG A 303 -20.16 4.53 -10.16
N ALA A 304 -19.49 5.59 -9.69
CA ALA A 304 -19.08 6.72 -10.51
C ALA A 304 -18.13 6.28 -11.64
N ARG A 305 -17.16 5.42 -11.33
CA ARG A 305 -16.28 4.78 -12.32
C ARG A 305 -17.10 4.06 -13.40
N LYS A 306 -17.98 3.13 -13.01
CA LYS A 306 -18.78 2.33 -13.95
C LYS A 306 -19.70 3.18 -14.82
N ALA A 307 -20.24 4.28 -14.30
CA ALA A 307 -21.03 5.21 -15.10
C ALA A 307 -20.20 5.84 -16.23
N VAL A 308 -19.00 6.34 -15.92
CA VAL A 308 -18.08 6.92 -16.92
C VAL A 308 -17.61 5.89 -17.94
N GLU A 309 -17.29 4.68 -17.49
CA GLU A 309 -16.84 3.59 -18.37
C GLU A 309 -17.93 3.13 -19.34
N LYS A 310 -19.19 3.08 -18.89
CA LYS A 310 -20.34 2.78 -19.74
C LYS A 310 -20.51 3.81 -20.86
N GLU A 311 -20.30 5.09 -20.56
CA GLU A 311 -20.32 6.16 -21.58
C GLU A 311 -19.19 6.02 -22.60
N GLN A 312 -18.07 5.42 -22.20
CA GLN A 312 -16.92 5.11 -23.05
C GLN A 312 -17.06 3.77 -23.80
N GLY A 313 -18.18 3.06 -23.63
CA GLY A 313 -18.45 1.77 -24.28
C GLY A 313 -17.75 0.58 -23.62
N ILE A 314 -17.20 0.74 -22.43
CA ILE A 314 -16.54 -0.34 -21.67
C ILE A 314 -17.59 -1.07 -20.84
N ASN A 315 -17.86 -2.34 -21.17
CA ASN A 315 -18.84 -3.21 -20.49
C ASN A 315 -18.25 -4.62 -20.30
N ASP A 316 -17.21 -4.74 -19.49
CA ASP A 316 -16.44 -5.97 -19.28
C ASP A 316 -16.67 -6.62 -17.90
N ASN A 317 -17.80 -6.31 -17.26
CA ASN A 317 -18.23 -6.79 -15.92
C ASN A 317 -17.33 -6.38 -14.74
N PHE A 318 -16.16 -5.76 -14.97
CA PHE A 318 -15.26 -5.27 -13.92
C PHE A 318 -15.69 -3.91 -13.34
#